data_AF-A0A963Q2E2-F1
#
_entry.id   AF-A0A963Q2E2-F1
#
_cell.length_a   1.000
_cell.length_b   1.000
_cell.length_c   1.000
_cell.angle_alpha   90.00
_cell.angle_beta   90.00
_cell.angle_gamma   90.00
#
_symmetry.space_group_name_H-M   'P 1'
#
loop_
_entity.id
_entity.type
_entity.pdbx_description
1 polymer ?
#
loop_
_entity_poly.entity_id
_entity_poly.type
_entity_poly.pdbx_seq_one_letter_code
_entity_poly.pdbx_strand_id
1 'polypeptide(L)'
;MLLSCLMVAGALLTAALQAGWPTGLIWAIVALLGASAIGWNGVYLAAVARQAPAGQASKATGGTLLFTFMGVVCGSPTFGALAAGSGSYRVAFAALAVPALVALGLLIWRARQAAREARAAAPVATNS
;
A
#
# COMPACT_ATOMS: atom_id res chain seq x y z
N MET A 1 -5.93 7.62 -2.29
CA MET A 1 -5.62 9.03 -2.02
C MET A 1 -5.95 9.37 -0.57
N LEU A 2 -7.23 9.48 -0.17
CA LEU A 2 -7.60 9.81 1.22
C LEU A 2 -6.96 8.86 2.26
N LEU A 3 -7.08 7.55 2.07
CA LEU A 3 -6.48 6.56 2.97
C LEU A 3 -4.95 6.71 3.08
N SER A 4 -4.28 6.93 1.95
CA SER A 4 -2.83 7.14 1.89
C SER A 4 -2.42 8.40 2.66
N CYS A 5 -3.18 9.49 2.52
CA CYS A 5 -2.94 10.72 3.27
C CYS A 5 -3.13 10.52 4.77
N LEU A 6 -4.16 9.78 5.19
CA LEU A 6 -4.40 9.45 6.60
C LEU A 6 -3.28 8.58 7.18
N MET A 7 -2.76 7.60 6.43
CA MET A 7 -1.62 6.79 6.86
C MET A 7 -0.35 7.63 7.01
N VAL A 8 -0.04 8.53 6.05
CA VAL A 8 1.12 9.42 6.13
C VAL A 8 1.00 10.37 7.32
N ALA A 9 -0.16 11.01 7.49
CA ALA A 9 -0.41 11.90 8.62
C ALA A 9 -0.31 11.16 9.97
N GLY A 10 -0.92 9.98 10.09
CA GLY A 10 -0.81 9.13 11.28
C GLY A 10 0.63 8.75 11.59
N ALA A 11 1.40 8.32 10.58
CA ALA A 11 2.81 7.94 10.75
C ALA A 11 3.69 9.12 11.19
N LEU A 12 3.49 10.31 10.60
CA LEU A 12 4.21 11.52 10.98
C LEU A 12 3.85 11.98 12.40
N LEU A 13 2.57 11.94 12.77
CA LEU A 13 2.11 12.27 14.12
C LEU A 13 2.67 11.28 15.15
N THR A 14 2.71 9.98 14.83
CA THR A 14 3.34 8.97 15.70
C THR A 14 4.84 9.19 15.83
N ALA A 15 5.55 9.53 14.74
CA ALA A 15 6.98 9.84 14.78
C ALA A 15 7.31 11.10 15.60
N ALA A 16 6.35 12.03 15.70
CA ALA A 16 6.46 13.25 16.48
C ALA A 16 6.01 13.11 17.95
N LEU A 17 5.54 11.93 18.37
CA LEU A 17 5.09 11.71 19.75
C LEU A 17 6.24 11.92 20.76
N GLN A 18 5.92 12.61 21.84
CA GLN A 18 6.85 12.92 22.93
C GLN A 18 6.28 12.44 24.26
N ALA A 19 7.14 12.08 25.21
CA ALA A 19 6.73 11.51 26.49
C ALA A 19 5.81 12.42 27.35
N GLY A 20 5.75 13.73 27.05
CA GLY A 20 4.91 14.70 27.76
C GLY A 20 3.49 14.88 27.19
N TRP A 21 3.10 14.15 26.15
CA TRP A 21 1.80 14.34 25.51
C TRP A 21 0.65 13.75 26.36
N PRO A 22 -0.56 14.34 26.31
CA PRO A 22 -1.71 13.79 27.01
C PRO A 22 -2.04 12.39 26.50
N THR A 23 -2.24 11.44 27.42
CA THR A 23 -2.52 10.03 27.09
C THR A 23 -3.68 9.86 26.11
N GLY A 24 -4.74 10.67 26.23
CA GLY A 24 -5.88 10.63 25.31
C GLY A 24 -5.52 10.99 23.86
N LEU A 25 -4.56 11.89 23.66
CA LEU A 25 -4.10 12.27 22.32
C LEU A 25 -3.28 11.15 21.69
N ILE A 26 -2.47 10.45 22.50
CA ILE A 26 -1.72 9.26 22.08
C ILE A 26 -2.69 8.17 21.61
N TRP A 27 -3.75 7.89 22.38
CA TRP A 27 -4.78 6.92 21.99
C TRP A 27 -5.46 7.30 20.68
N ALA A 28 -5.81 8.58 20.48
CA ALA A 28 -6.44 9.04 19.25
C ALA A 28 -5.52 8.87 18.02
N ILE A 29 -4.23 9.21 18.14
CA ILE A 29 -3.24 9.06 17.06
C ILE A 29 -3.02 7.59 16.72
N VAL A 30 -2.87 6.73 17.73
CA VAL A 30 -2.69 5.28 17.54
C VAL A 30 -3.96 4.65 16.95
N ALA A 31 -5.15 5.06 17.40
CA ALA A 31 -6.42 4.60 16.84
C ALA A 31 -6.58 5.02 15.37
N LEU A 32 -6.23 6.27 15.03
CA LEU A 32 -6.27 6.76 13.65
C LEU A 32 -5.27 6.01 12.77
N LEU A 33 -4.06 5.77 13.26
CA LEU A 33 -3.03 4.99 12.56
C LEU A 33 -3.50 3.55 12.36
N GLY A 34 -4.02 2.89 13.40
CA GLY A 34 -4.55 1.53 13.34
C GLY A 34 -5.74 1.40 12.39
N ALA A 35 -6.70 2.31 12.47
CA ALA A 35 -7.85 2.35 11.57
C ALA A 35 -7.42 2.52 10.10
N SER A 36 -6.43 3.39 9.83
CA SER A 36 -5.89 3.58 8.48
C SER A 36 -5.09 2.37 8.00
N ALA A 37 -4.30 1.77 8.89
CA ALA A 37 -3.49 0.58 8.62
C ALA A 37 -4.31 -0.71 8.45
N ILE A 38 -5.58 -0.74 8.88
CA ILE A 38 -6.50 -1.86 8.62
C ILE A 38 -7.43 -1.54 7.45
N GLY A 39 -7.81 -0.26 7.30
CA GLY A 39 -8.80 0.22 6.32
C GLY A 39 -8.41 0.02 4.86
N TRP A 40 -7.14 -0.24 4.55
CA TRP A 40 -6.73 -0.57 3.18
C TRP A 40 -7.36 -1.85 2.68
N ASN A 41 -7.64 -2.84 3.54
CA ASN A 41 -8.29 -4.08 3.12
C ASN A 41 -9.69 -3.79 2.56
N GLY A 42 -10.51 -3.01 3.26
CA GLY A 42 -11.87 -2.68 2.81
C GLY A 42 -11.89 -1.88 1.50
N VAL A 43 -11.03 -0.86 1.37
CA VAL A 43 -10.93 -0.04 0.16
C VAL A 43 -10.40 -0.86 -1.02
N TYR A 44 -9.40 -1.70 -0.76
CA TYR A 44 -8.82 -2.59 -1.76
C TYR A 44 -9.86 -3.57 -2.31
N LEU A 45 -10.58 -4.27 -1.43
CA LEU A 45 -11.63 -5.21 -1.81
C LEU A 45 -12.77 -4.52 -2.57
N ALA A 46 -13.20 -3.34 -2.11
CA ALA A 46 -14.23 -2.56 -2.79
C ALA A 46 -13.79 -2.12 -4.19
N ALA A 47 -12.52 -1.74 -4.36
CA ALA A 47 -11.96 -1.37 -5.66
C ALA A 47 -11.88 -2.59 -6.59
N VAL A 48 -11.38 -3.74 -6.10
CA VAL A 48 -11.30 -4.99 -6.86
C VAL A 48 -12.68 -5.48 -7.28
N ALA A 49 -13.66 -5.46 -6.37
CA ALA A 49 -15.04 -5.85 -6.67
C ALA A 49 -15.69 -4.94 -7.73
N ARG A 50 -15.44 -3.62 -7.69
CA ARG A 50 -15.94 -2.66 -8.70
C ARG A 50 -15.30 -2.84 -10.07
N GLN A 51 -14.04 -3.27 -10.13
CA GLN A 51 -13.31 -3.47 -11.38
C GLN A 51 -13.55 -4.86 -12.00
N ALA A 52 -14.10 -5.80 -11.23
CA ALA A 52 -14.28 -7.18 -11.67
C ALA A 52 -15.42 -7.31 -12.70
N PRO A 53 -15.25 -8.15 -13.73
CA PRO A 53 -16.34 -8.51 -14.65
C PRO A 53 -17.56 -9.07 -13.90
N ALA A 54 -18.76 -8.86 -14.45
CA ALA A 54 -20.00 -9.37 -13.87
C ALA A 54 -19.89 -10.87 -13.56
N GLY A 55 -20.22 -11.27 -12.32
CA GLY A 55 -20.15 -12.66 -11.85
C GLY A 55 -18.75 -13.15 -11.44
N GLN A 56 -17.68 -12.37 -11.59
CA GLN A 56 -16.32 -12.77 -11.20
C GLN A 56 -15.74 -11.98 -10.01
N ALA A 57 -16.55 -11.14 -9.36
CA ALA A 57 -16.14 -10.34 -8.20
C ALA A 57 -15.49 -11.20 -7.11
N SER A 58 -16.08 -12.34 -6.74
CA SER A 58 -15.53 -13.22 -5.70
C SER A 58 -14.20 -13.87 -6.08
N LYS A 59 -13.99 -14.23 -7.36
CA LYS A 59 -12.72 -14.81 -7.83
C LYS A 59 -11.59 -13.78 -7.86
N ALA A 60 -11.89 -12.58 -8.39
CA ALA A 60 -10.91 -11.48 -8.43
C ALA A 60 -10.52 -11.04 -7.01
N THR A 61 -11.52 -10.90 -6.14
CA THR A 61 -11.34 -10.55 -4.73
C THR A 61 -10.54 -11.64 -4.02
N GLY A 62 -10.99 -12.90 -4.02
CA GLY A 62 -10.31 -14.01 -3.35
C GLY A 62 -8.85 -14.19 -3.79
N GLY A 63 -8.57 -14.11 -5.09
CA GLY A 63 -7.20 -14.19 -5.61
C GLY A 63 -6.29 -13.09 -5.07
N THR A 64 -6.80 -11.86 -5.01
CA THR A 64 -6.03 -10.74 -4.45
C THR A 64 -5.75 -10.86 -2.95
N LEU A 65 -6.70 -11.35 -2.15
CA LEU A 65 -6.42 -11.61 -0.73
C LEU A 65 -5.41 -12.75 -0.56
N LEU A 66 -5.47 -13.79 -1.39
CA LEU A 66 -4.53 -14.91 -1.31
C LEU A 66 -3.08 -14.41 -1.45
N PHE A 67 -2.80 -13.60 -2.48
CA PHE A 67 -1.47 -13.00 -2.65
C PHE A 67 -1.07 -12.12 -1.46
N THR A 68 -2.02 -11.37 -0.94
CA THR A 68 -1.81 -10.47 0.20
C THR A 68 -1.44 -11.23 1.47
N PHE A 69 -2.23 -12.23 1.86
CA PHE A 69 -1.96 -13.06 3.03
C PHE A 69 -0.74 -13.93 2.85
N MET A 70 -0.50 -14.46 1.65
CA MET A 70 0.73 -15.20 1.35
C MET A 70 1.96 -14.30 1.54
N GLY A 71 1.89 -13.02 1.15
CA GLY A 71 2.93 -12.04 1.44
C GLY A 71 3.18 -11.84 2.93
N VAL A 72 2.14 -11.82 3.77
CA VAL A 72 2.27 -11.71 5.24
C VAL A 72 2.88 -12.98 5.85
N VAL A 73 2.40 -14.15 5.42
CA VAL A 73 2.84 -15.46 5.88
C VAL A 73 4.30 -15.72 5.50
N CYS A 74 4.72 -15.36 4.29
CA CYS A 74 6.10 -15.52 3.85
C CYS A 74 7.01 -14.38 4.32
N GLY A 75 6.48 -13.15 4.41
CA GLY A 75 7.22 -11.94 4.77
C GLY A 75 7.70 -11.96 6.22
N SER A 76 6.87 -12.42 7.16
CA SER A 76 7.23 -12.40 8.59
C SER A 76 8.40 -13.34 8.93
N PRO A 77 8.43 -14.60 8.46
CA PRO A 77 9.59 -15.48 8.60
C PRO A 77 10.82 -14.96 7.86
N THR A 78 10.66 -14.42 6.65
CA THR A 78 11.78 -13.87 5.88
C THR A 78 12.42 -12.68 6.59
N PHE A 79 11.61 -11.76 7.14
CA PHE A 79 12.08 -10.64 7.93
C PHE A 79 12.82 -11.11 9.19
N GLY A 80 12.23 -12.06 9.92
CA GLY A 80 12.85 -12.65 11.11
C GLY A 80 14.19 -13.34 10.80
N ALA A 81 14.24 -14.12 9.72
CA ALA A 81 15.46 -14.80 9.26
C ALA A 81 16.55 -13.81 8.84
N LEU A 82 16.18 -12.73 8.14
CA LEU A 82 17.11 -11.65 7.77
C LEU A 82 17.65 -10.91 9.00
N ALA A 83 16.78 -10.59 9.96
CA ALA A 83 17.18 -9.93 11.20
C ALA A 83 18.11 -10.82 12.05
N ALA A 84 17.77 -12.10 12.20
CA ALA A 84 18.55 -13.06 12.95
C ALA A 84 19.90 -13.37 12.29
N GLY A 85 19.92 -13.59 10.96
CA GLY A 85 21.13 -13.92 10.21
C GLY A 85 22.11 -12.76 10.07
N SER A 86 21.61 -11.51 9.99
CA SER A 86 22.46 -10.31 9.93
C SER A 86 22.82 -9.74 11.31
N GLY A 87 22.16 -10.20 12.38
CA GLY A 87 22.28 -9.62 13.72
C GLY A 87 21.78 -8.17 13.81
N SER A 88 21.07 -7.65 12.80
CA SER A 88 20.68 -6.25 12.71
C SER A 88 19.31 -6.04 12.10
N TYR A 89 18.39 -5.45 12.88
CA TYR A 89 17.07 -5.04 12.39
C TYR A 89 17.15 -4.02 11.26
N ARG A 90 18.22 -3.20 11.19
CA ARG A 90 18.41 -2.25 10.08
C ARG A 90 18.45 -2.94 8.72
N VAL A 91 19.13 -4.07 8.62
CA VAL A 91 19.23 -4.83 7.36
C VAL A 91 17.87 -5.41 6.98
N ALA A 92 17.14 -5.97 7.94
CA ALA A 92 15.80 -6.50 7.72
C ALA A 92 14.80 -5.40 7.29
N PHE A 93 14.84 -4.22 7.92
CA PHE A 93 14.02 -3.07 7.51
C PHE A 93 14.46 -2.51 6.15
N ALA A 94 15.75 -2.44 5.85
CA ALA A 94 16.24 -2.01 4.54
C ALA A 94 15.82 -2.98 3.43
N ALA A 95 15.76 -4.29 3.71
CA ALA A 95 15.29 -5.29 2.75
C ALA A 95 13.83 -5.07 2.34
N LEU A 96 12.99 -4.48 3.21
CA LEU A 96 11.61 -4.11 2.86
C LEU A 96 11.54 -3.01 1.79
N ALA A 97 12.62 -2.25 1.56
CA ALA A 97 12.66 -1.27 0.48
C ALA A 97 12.60 -1.92 -0.91
N VAL A 98 13.12 -3.15 -1.07
CA VAL A 98 13.14 -3.84 -2.36
C VAL A 98 11.73 -4.05 -2.95
N PRO A 99 10.78 -4.74 -2.25
CA PRO A 99 9.43 -4.90 -2.78
C PRO A 99 8.68 -3.56 -2.93
N ALA A 100 8.96 -2.57 -2.08
CA ALA A 100 8.37 -1.23 -2.20
C ALA A 100 8.81 -0.51 -3.47
N LEU A 101 10.10 -0.57 -3.81
CA LEU A 101 10.66 0.01 -5.04
C LEU A 101 10.14 -0.70 -6.30
N VAL A 102 10.03 -2.03 -6.26
CA VAL A 102 9.43 -2.81 -7.35
C VAL A 102 7.98 -2.40 -7.58
N ALA A 103 7.18 -2.30 -6.52
CA ALA A 103 5.79 -1.86 -6.60
C ALA A 103 5.68 -0.43 -7.18
N LEU A 104 6.53 0.50 -6.72
CA LEU A 104 6.58 1.86 -7.23
C LEU A 104 6.92 1.88 -8.73
N GLY A 105 7.93 1.10 -9.16
CA GLY A 105 8.32 0.98 -10.57
C GLY A 105 7.18 0.47 -11.46
N LEU A 106 6.46 -0.57 -11.02
CA LEU A 106 5.30 -1.11 -11.72
C LEU A 106 4.16 -0.09 -11.82
N LEU A 107 3.87 0.66 -10.76
CA LEU A 107 2.84 1.70 -10.76
C LEU A 107 3.19 2.84 -11.73
N ILE A 108 4.44 3.30 -11.72
CA ILE A 108 4.92 4.32 -12.66
C ILE A 108 4.82 3.80 -14.10
N TRP A 109 5.20 2.54 -14.34
CA TRP A 109 5.10 1.92 -15.66
C TRP A 109 3.64 1.85 -16.15
N ARG A 110 2.70 1.42 -15.32
CA ARG A 110 1.27 1.41 -15.67
C ARG A 110 0.71 2.82 -15.90
N ALA A 111 1.08 3.79 -15.07
CA ALA A 111 0.66 5.17 -15.26
C ALA A 111 1.16 5.75 -16.60
N ARG A 112 2.39 5.40 -16.99
CA ARG A 112 2.96 5.76 -18.30
C ARG A 112 2.23 5.08 -19.46
N GLN A 113 1.80 3.83 -19.32
CA GLN A 113 1.01 3.14 -20.35
C GLN A 113 -0.35 3.80 -20.55
N ALA A 114 -1.09 4.07 -19.47
CA ALA A 114 -2.39 4.74 -19.54
C ALA A 114 -2.29 6.14 -20.19
N ALA A 115 -1.22 6.89 -19.86
CA ALA A 115 -0.98 8.20 -20.48
C ALA A 115 -0.65 8.11 -21.98
N ARG A 116 0.01 7.02 -22.43
CA ARG A 116 0.29 6.77 -23.85
C ARG A 116 -0.98 6.43 -24.61
N GLU A 117 -1.81 5.56 -24.06
CA GLU A 117 -3.11 5.18 -24.64
C GLU A 117 -4.03 6.40 -24.79
N ALA A 118 -4.13 7.25 -23.76
CA ALA A 118 -4.92 8.48 -23.82
C ALA A 118 -4.43 9.48 -24.88
N ARG A 119 -3.10 9.57 -25.11
CA ARG A 119 -2.52 10.42 -26.16
C ARG A 119 -2.75 9.86 -27.56
N ALA A 120 -2.70 8.53 -27.71
CA ALA A 120 -2.96 7.88 -29.00
C ALA A 120 -4.45 7.97 -29.41
N ALA A 121 -5.36 8.04 -28.43
CA ALA A 121 -6.79 8.23 -28.65
C ALA A 121 -7.21 9.71 -28.84
N ALA A 122 -6.30 10.67 -28.61
CA ALA A 122 -6.60 12.07 -28.85
C ALA A 122 -6.69 12.32 -30.37
N PRO A 123 -7.79 12.88 -30.88
CA PRO A 123 -7.96 13.10 -32.31
C PRO A 123 -6.84 14.01 -32.81
N VAL A 124 -6.19 13.61 -33.90
CA VAL A 124 -5.23 14.45 -34.63
C VAL A 124 -5.96 15.74 -34.94
N ALA A 125 -5.58 16.84 -34.30
CA ALA A 125 -6.06 18.16 -34.65
C ALA A 125 -5.64 18.41 -36.10
N THR A 126 -6.58 18.20 -37.02
CA THR A 126 -6.45 18.56 -38.42
C THR A 126 -6.39 20.07 -38.48
N ASN A 127 -5.17 20.63 -38.43
CA ASN A 127 -4.92 22.00 -38.82
C ASN A 127 -4.97 22.04 -40.35
N SER A 128 -6.12 22.48 -40.86
CA SER A 128 -6.32 23.03 -42.20
C SER A 128 -5.57 24.34 -42.39
#